data_AF-A0A0C3S128-F1
#
_entry.id   AF-A0A0C3S128-F1
#
_cell.length_a   1.000
_cell.length_b   1.000
_cell.length_c   1.000
_cell.angle_alpha   90.00
_cell.angle_beta   90.00
_cell.angle_gamma   90.00
#
_symmetry.space_group_name_H-M   'P 1'
#
loop_
_entity.id
_entity.type
_entity.pdbx_description
1 polymer ?
#
loop_
_entity_poly.entity_id
_entity_poly.type
_entity_poly.pdbx_seq_one_letter_code
_entity_poly.pdbx_strand_id
1 'polypeptide(L)' 'MHSLPAELHALIFDYACLDDGTTARELALVSRYVRDVAAPFRYQSLSVAGLDALTQLEQRLAGLPPHRRR' A
#
# COMPACT_ATOMS: atom_id res chain seq x y z
N MET A 1 10.62 0.48 -14.47
CA MET A 1 9.96 -0.83 -14.26
C MET A 1 10.33 -1.91 -15.28
N HIS A 2 10.98 -1.65 -16.42
CA HIS A 2 11.22 -2.68 -17.47
C HIS A 2 12.60 -3.34 -17.43
N SER A 3 13.49 -2.88 -16.54
CA SER A 3 14.88 -3.34 -16.44
C SER A 3 15.14 -4.29 -15.27
N LEU A 4 14.22 -4.38 -14.30
CA LEU A 4 14.36 -5.22 -13.11
C LEU A 4 13.15 -6.16 -12.98
N PRO A 5 13.32 -7.35 -12.39
CA PRO A 5 12.22 -8.23 -12.01
C PRO A 5 11.26 -7.58 -10.99
N ALA A 6 10.04 -8.13 -10.90
CA ALA A 6 9.02 -7.61 -9.98
C ALA A 6 9.42 -7.75 -8.50
N GLU A 7 10.23 -8.75 -8.17
CA GLU A 7 10.75 -9.02 -6.84
C GLU A 7 11.66 -7.89 -6.35
N LEU A 8 12.49 -7.32 -7.23
CA LEU A 8 13.35 -6.19 -6.88
C LEU A 8 12.53 -4.91 -6.70
N HIS A 9 11.48 -4.73 -7.50
CA HIS A 9 10.56 -3.61 -7.29
C HIS A 9 9.79 -3.75 -5.98
N ALA A 10 9.35 -4.96 -5.62
CA ALA A 10 8.73 -5.24 -4.33
C ALA A 10 9.68 -4.94 -3.17
N LEU A 11 10.96 -5.32 -3.30
CA LEU A 11 11.98 -4.97 -2.29
C LEU A 11 12.15 -3.45 -2.15
N ILE A 12 12.20 -2.71 -3.26
CA ILE A 12 12.26 -1.24 -3.23
C ILE A 12 11.02 -0.67 -2.53
N PHE A 13 9.83 -1.20 -2.82
CA PHE A 13 8.59 -0.73 -2.22
C PHE A 13 8.49 -1.06 -0.74
N ASP A 14 9.05 -2.17 -0.29
CA ASP A 14 9.15 -2.52 1.13
C ASP A 14 9.92 -1.46 1.93
N TYR A 15 11.05 -0.99 1.38
CA TYR A 15 11.83 0.09 1.99
C TYR A 15 11.20 1.48 1.83
N ALA A 16 10.46 1.72 0.74
CA ALA A 16 9.85 3.02 0.47
C ALA A 16 8.56 3.25 1.28
N CYS A 17 7.76 2.20 1.50
CA CYS A 17 6.44 2.29 2.14
C CYS A 17 6.50 2.22 3.68
N LEU A 18 7.52 2.82 4.30
CA LEU A 18 7.68 2.91 5.75
C LEU A 18 7.16 4.24 6.33
N ASP A 19 6.42 5.00 5.52
CA ASP A 19 5.88 6.32 5.86
C ASP A 19 4.46 6.23 6.45
N ASP A 20 3.67 7.31 6.37
CA ASP A 20 2.29 7.34 6.85
C ASP A 20 1.27 6.69 5.91
N GLY A 21 1.75 5.92 4.92
CA GLY A 21 0.94 5.27 3.89
C GLY A 21 0.76 6.12 2.63
N THR A 22 1.35 7.30 2.58
CA THR A 22 1.30 8.18 1.40
C THR A 22 2.02 7.55 0.21
N THR A 23 3.24 7.03 0.40
CA THR A 23 4.04 6.43 -0.67
C THR A 23 3.31 5.27 -1.35
N ALA A 24 2.74 4.35 -0.57
CA ALA A 24 2.02 3.21 -1.13
C ALA A 24 0.77 3.63 -1.94
N ARG A 25 0.11 4.72 -1.54
CA ARG A 25 -1.02 5.31 -2.28
C ARG A 25 -0.57 5.95 -3.59
N GLU A 26 0.53 6.69 -3.57
CA GLU A 26 1.09 7.33 -4.76
C GLU A 26 1.56 6.29 -5.78
N LEU A 27 2.27 5.24 -5.34
CA LEU A 27 2.69 4.13 -6.18
C LEU A 27 1.50 3.49 -6.91
N ALA A 28 0.37 3.28 -6.23
CA ALA A 28 -0.83 2.70 -6.83
C ALA A 28 -1.45 3.56 -7.96
N LEU A 29 -1.06 4.83 -8.10
CA LEU A 29 -1.52 5.74 -9.14
C LEU A 29 -0.57 5.82 -10.35
N VAL A 30 0.67 5.33 -10.24
CA VAL A 30 1.68 5.44 -11.30
C VAL A 30 1.33 4.62 -12.54
N SER A 31 0.98 3.35 -12.36
CA SER A 31 0.57 2.45 -13.46
C SER A 31 -0.12 1.20 -12.92
N ARG A 32 -0.74 0.40 -13.81
CA ARG A 32 -1.31 -0.91 -13.44
C ARG A 32 -0.25 -1.85 -12.85
N TYR A 33 0.92 -1.94 -13.49
CA TYR A 33 2.01 -2.77 -13.00
C TYR A 33 2.50 -2.35 -11.61
N VAL A 34 2.77 -1.05 -11.42
CA VAL A 34 3.21 -0.54 -10.11
C VAL A 34 2.13 -0.76 -9.05
N ARG A 35 0.84 -0.57 -9.40
CA ARG A 35 -0.27 -0.85 -8.49
C ARG A 35 -0.30 -2.31 -8.04
N ASP A 36 -0.09 -3.24 -8.95
CA ASP A 36 -0.13 -4.67 -8.64
C ASP A 36 1.04 -5.08 -7.76
N VAL A 37 2.25 -4.58 -8.06
CA VAL A 37 3.45 -4.84 -7.24
C VAL A 37 3.37 -4.13 -5.88
N ALA A 38 2.80 -2.93 -5.81
CA ALA A 38 2.65 -2.16 -4.57
C ALA A 38 1.47 -2.62 -3.69
N ALA A 39 0.60 -3.51 -4.19
CA ALA A 39 -0.62 -3.92 -3.48
C ALA A 39 -0.39 -4.45 -2.05
N PRO A 40 0.65 -5.25 -1.76
CA PRO A 40 0.93 -5.73 -0.40
C PRO A 40 1.30 -4.62 0.59
N PHE A 41 1.85 -3.50 0.11
CA PHE A 41 2.41 -2.42 0.95
C PHE A 41 1.38 -1.36 1.32
N ARG A 42 0.14 -1.46 0.79
CA ARG A 42 -0.89 -0.42 0.89
C ARG A 42 -1.37 -0.14 2.32
N TYR A 43 -1.24 -1.12 3.21
CA TYR A 43 -1.64 -1.03 4.62
C TYR A 43 -0.51 -1.40 5.58
N GLN A 44 0.71 -1.54 5.07
CA GLN A 44 1.89 -1.92 5.86
C GLN A 44 2.30 -0.84 6.84
N SER A 45 2.23 0.41 6.41
CA SER A 45 2.46 1.57 7.25
C SER A 45 1.37 2.60 6.98
N LEU A 46 0.71 3.07 8.03
CA LEU A 46 -0.39 4.02 7.92
C LEU A 46 -0.49 4.87 9.19
N SER A 47 -0.72 6.17 9.00
CA SER A 47 -1.11 7.08 10.07
C SER A 47 -2.57 7.45 9.91
N VAL A 48 -3.33 7.35 11.01
CA VAL A 48 -4.73 7.73 11.04
C VAL A 48 -4.92 8.77 12.13
N ALA A 49 -5.44 9.93 11.76
CA ALA A 49 -5.76 11.00 12.68
C ALA A 49 -7.24 11.36 12.55
N GLY A 50 -7.94 11.35 13.69
CA GLY A 50 -9.36 11.68 13.77
C GLY A 50 -10.32 10.50 13.59
N LEU A 51 -11.52 10.65 14.13
CA LEU A 51 -12.54 9.60 14.16
C LEU A 51 -13.04 9.23 12.75
N ASP A 52 -13.27 10.24 11.90
CA ASP A 52 -13.77 10.00 10.53
C ASP A 52 -12.80 9.16 9.70
N ALA A 53 -11.50 9.43 9.81
CA ALA A 53 -10.47 8.67 9.11
C ALA A 53 -10.36 7.24 9.64
N LEU A 54 -10.53 7.06 10.95
CA LEU A 54 -10.55 5.74 11.60
C LEU A 54 -11.75 4.90 11.14
N THR A 55 -12.95 5.48 11.13
CA THR A 55 -14.15 4.80 10.66
C THR A 55 -14.05 4.44 9.17
N GLN A 56 -13.52 5.32 8.34
CA GLN A 56 -13.31 5.01 6.92
C GLN A 56 -12.29 3.88 6.71
N LEU A 57 -11.22 3.85 7.51
CA LEU A 57 -10.25 2.77 7.44
C LEU A 57 -10.87 1.44 7.87
N GLU A 58 -11.63 1.43 8.96
CA GLU A 58 -12.33 0.24 9.48
C GLU A 58 -13.25 -0.36 8.41
N GLN A 59 -14.09 0.47 7.78
CA GLN A 59 -14.98 0.03 6.69
C GLN A 59 -14.21 -0.57 5.51
N ARG A 60 -13.06 0.02 5.14
CA ARG A 60 -12.22 -0.51 4.05
C ARG A 60 -11.58 -1.84 4.43
N LEU A 61 -11.05 -1.97 5.64
CA LEU A 61 -10.41 -3.19 6.11
C LEU A 61 -11.43 -4.33 6.28
N ALA A 62 -12.66 -4.03 6.71
CA ALA A 62 -13.74 -5.01 6.83
C ALA A 62 -14.03 -5.73 5.51
N GLY A 63 -13.99 -5.01 4.38
CA GLY A 63 -14.21 -5.57 3.04
C GLY A 63 -13.01 -6.33 2.44
N LEU A 64 -11.83 -6.28 3.06
CA LEU A 64 -10.62 -6.93 2.56
C LEU A 64 -10.42 -8.32 3.16
N PRO A 65 -9.89 -9.29 2.39
CA PRO A 65 -9.50 -10.57 2.95
C PRO A 65 -8.33 -10.42 3.94
N PRO A 66 -8.17 -11.32 4.92
CA PRO A 66 -7.18 -11.17 6.00
C PRO A 66 -5.74 -10.95 5.52
N HIS A 67 -5.34 -11.62 4.44
CA HIS A 67 -3.99 -11.53 3.88
C HIS A 67 -3.67 -10.18 3.20
N ARG A 68 -4.65 -9.26 3.07
CA ARG A 68 -4.47 -7.92 2.48
C ARG A 68 -4.60 -6.77 3.48
N ARG A 69 -4.74 -7.05 4.78
CA ARG A 69 -4.91 -6.01 5.83
C ARG A 69 -3.61 -5.65 6.55
N ARG A 70 -2.47 -5.97 5.94
CA ARG A 70 -1.18 -6.10 6.62
C ARG A 70 -0.20 -5.03 6.19
#